data_AF-A0A091C1C3-F1
#
_entry.id   AF-A0A091C1C3-F1
#
_cell.length_a   1.000
_cell.length_b   1.000
_cell.length_c   1.000
_cell.angle_alpha   90.00
_cell.angle_beta   90.00
_cell.angle_gamma   90.00
#
_symmetry.space_group_name_H-M   'P 1'
#
loop_
_entity.id
_entity.type
_entity.pdbx_description
1 polymer ?
#
loop_
_entity_poly.entity_id
_entity_poly.type
_entity_poly.pdbx_seq_one_letter_code
_entity_poly.pdbx_strand_id
1 'polypeptide(L)' 'MFVKKGDNVKVITGKDKNKEGVILEAQPKKDRVIVEGVNMVKKPSKTFTSCSARWHC' A
#
# COMPACT_ATOMS: atom_id res chain seq x y z
N MET A 1 -8.59 -19.78 4.28
CA MET A 1 -7.46 -19.05 3.66
C MET A 1 -6.18 -19.78 3.95
N PHE A 2 -5.31 -19.94 2.94
CA PHE A 2 -4.09 -20.76 3.04
C PHE A 2 -2.81 -19.96 3.35
N VAL A 3 -2.86 -18.62 3.29
CA VAL A 3 -1.70 -17.72 3.49
C VAL A 3 -1.83 -16.93 4.78
N LYS A 4 -0.74 -16.84 5.55
CA LYS A 4 -0.65 -16.10 6.81
C LYS A 4 0.31 -14.91 6.67
N LYS A 5 0.33 -14.05 7.69
CA LYS A 5 1.33 -12.97 7.77
C LYS A 5 2.72 -13.58 7.94
N GLY A 6 3.71 -13.08 7.19
CA GLY A 6 5.09 -13.56 7.23
C GLY A 6 5.46 -14.64 6.19
N ASP A 7 4.51 -15.12 5.39
CA ASP A 7 4.83 -16.02 4.28
C ASP A 7 5.44 -15.25 3.09
N ASN A 8 6.35 -15.89 2.38
CA ASN A 8 6.87 -15.41 1.10
C ASN A 8 5.96 -15.89 -0.04
N VAL A 9 5.51 -14.95 -0.87
CA VAL A 9 4.62 -15.24 -1.99
C VAL A 9 5.11 -14.59 -3.28
N LYS A 10 4.80 -15.24 -4.41
CA LYS A 10 5.09 -14.75 -5.76
C LYS A 10 3.81 -14.35 -6.47
N VAL A 11 3.84 -13.19 -7.12
CA VAL A 11 2.71 -12.70 -7.93
C VAL A 11 2.69 -13.46 -9.26
N ILE A 12 1.65 -14.27 -9.47
CA ILE A 12 1.47 -15.11 -10.67
C ILE A 12 0.96 -14.27 -11.87
N THR A 13 0.07 -13.31 -11.62
CA THR A 13 -0.59 -12.51 -12.66
C THR A 13 -0.76 -11.04 -12.26
N GLY A 14 -0.96 -10.15 -13.23
CA GLY A 14 -1.16 -8.71 -13.02
C GLY A 14 -0.01 -7.81 -13.50
N LYS A 15 -0.01 -6.55 -13.06
CA LYS A 15 1.02 -5.54 -13.40
C LYS A 15 2.37 -5.82 -12.74
N ASP A 16 2.34 -6.49 -11.60
CA ASP A 16 3.50 -6.82 -10.76
C ASP A 16 3.93 -8.30 -10.90
N LYS A 17 3.71 -8.90 -12.07
CA LYS A 17 4.09 -10.31 -12.36
C LYS A 17 5.53 -10.61 -11.98
N ASN A 18 5.76 -11.78 -11.40
CA ASN A 18 7.06 -12.30 -10.96
C ASN A 18 7.72 -11.57 -9.78
N LYS A 19 7.08 -10.55 -9.21
CA LYS A 19 7.57 -9.98 -7.94
C LYS A 19 7.30 -10.96 -6.81
N GLU A 20 8.31 -11.09 -5.96
CA GLU A 20 8.28 -11.87 -4.73
C GLU A 20 8.28 -10.90 -3.56
N GLY A 21 7.58 -11.25 -2.49
CA GLY A 21 7.53 -10.41 -1.30
C GLY A 21 6.90 -11.10 -0.11
N VAL A 22 7.10 -10.49 1.06
CA VAL A 22 6.54 -10.95 2.33
C VAL A 22 5.14 -10.38 2.52
N ILE A 23 4.24 -11.19 3.07
CA ILE A 23 2.90 -10.73 3.46
C ILE A 23 2.97 -9.90 4.74
N LEU A 24 2.63 -8.62 4.64
CA LEU A 24 2.46 -7.72 5.79
C LEU A 24 1.14 -7.97 6.51
N GLU A 25 0.07 -8.10 5.72
CA GLU A 25 -1.28 -8.23 6.26
C GLU A 25 -2.17 -9.06 5.33
N ALA A 26 -2.82 -10.07 5.90
CA ALA A 26 -3.93 -10.76 5.25
C ALA A 26 -5.24 -10.16 5.73
N GLN A 27 -6.10 -9.71 4.81
CA GLN A 27 -7.44 -9.20 5.09
C GLN A 27 -8.49 -10.25 4.70
N PRO A 28 -8.85 -11.16 5.61
CA PRO A 28 -9.71 -12.28 5.27
C PRO A 28 -11.13 -11.86 4.87
N LYS A 29 -11.60 -10.73 5.38
CA LYS A 29 -12.94 -10.20 5.10
C LYS A 29 -13.11 -9.67 3.67
N LYS A 30 -12.00 -9.36 3.00
CA LYS A 30 -12.01 -8.72 1.67
C LYS A 30 -11.34 -9.59 0.61
N ASP A 31 -10.94 -10.82 0.97
CA ASP A 31 -10.17 -11.74 0.12
C ASP A 31 -8.93 -11.08 -0.51
N ARG A 32 -8.24 -10.23 0.26
CA ARG A 32 -7.06 -9.47 -0.19
C ARG A 32 -5.89 -9.64 0.76
N VAL A 33 -4.70 -9.52 0.20
CA VAL A 33 -3.42 -9.63 0.91
C VAL A 33 -2.55 -8.44 0.53
N ILE A 34 -1.89 -7.84 1.53
CA ILE A 34 -0.92 -6.76 1.36
C ILE A 34 0.48 -7.39 1.38
N VAL A 35 1.18 -7.25 0.25
CA VAL A 35 2.54 -7.77 0.04
C VAL A 35 3.48 -6.57 -0.12
N GLU A 36 4.67 -6.67 0.48
CA GLU A 36 5.71 -5.64 0.34
C GLU A 36 6.09 -5.41 -1.13
N GLY A 37 6.25 -4.15 -1.53
CA GLY A 37 6.76 -3.78 -2.87
C GLY A 37 5.80 -4.02 -4.05
N VAL A 38 4.57 -4.50 -3.79
CA VAL A 38 3.53 -4.75 -4.81
C VAL A 38 2.48 -3.63 -4.75
N ASN A 39 1.96 -3.20 -5.91
CA ASN A 39 0.94 -2.15 -6.00
C ASN A 39 1.33 -0.80 -5.34
N MET A 40 2.57 -0.36 -5.55
CA MET A 40 3.03 0.96 -5.09
C MET A 40 2.33 2.07 -5.90
N VAL A 41 1.52 2.87 -5.21
CA VAL A 41 0.82 4.02 -5.80
C VAL A 41 1.23 5.28 -5.07
N LYS A 42 1.74 6.27 -5.82
CA LYS A 42 1.99 7.61 -5.28
C LYS A 42 0.64 8.28 -5.01
N LYS A 43 0.27 8.39 -3.74
CA LYS A 43 -0.88 9.21 -3.34
C LYS A 43 -0.40 10.65 -3.13
N PRO A 44 -0.84 11.63 -3.92
CA PRO A 44 -0.50 13.03 -3.67
C PRO A 44 -1.05 13.43 -2.30
N SER A 45 -0.16 13.80 -1.38
CA SER A 45 -0.53 14.40 -0.11
C SER A 45 -1.01 15.82 -0.38
N LYS A 46 -2.27 16.11 -0.09
CA LYS A 46 -2.76 17.49 -0.08
C LYS A 46 -1.98 18.23 1.01
N THR A 47 -1.03 19.08 0.63
CA THR A 47 -0.40 20.02 1.56
C THR A 47 -1.43 21.08 1.90
N PHE A 48 -2.04 20.99 3.08
CA PHE A 48 -2.77 22.10 3.65
C PHE A 48 -1.74 23.16 4.03
N THR A 49 -1.41 24.04 3.08
CA THR A 49 -0.74 25.30 3.41
C THR A 49 -1.77 26.15 4.12
N SER A 50 -1.88 26.02 5.44
CA SER A 50 -2.55 27.03 6.26
C SER A 50 -1.67 28.28 6.19
N CYS A 51 -1.87 29.08 5.16
CA CYS A 51 -1.43 30.46 5.17
C CYS A 51 -2.23 31.13 6.29
N SER A 52 -1.67 31.18 7.51
CA SER A 52 -2.14 32.08 8.55
C SER A 52 -1.80 33.48 8.08
N ALA A 53 -2.67 34.01 7.23
CA ALA A 53 -2.68 35.38 6.79
C ALA A 53 -2.91 36.27 8.01
N ARG A 54 -1.83 36.63 8.70
CA ARG A 54 -1.81 37.77 9.62
C ARG A 54 -1.29 38.97 8.84
N TRP A 55 -2.18 39.54 8.04
CA TRP A 55 -2.03 40.89 7.53
C TRP A 55 -2.18 41.83 8.71
N HIS A 56 -1.08 42.40 9.19
CA HIS A 56 -1.14 43.67 9.92
C HIS A 56 -0.66 44.74 8.94
N CYS A 57 -1.60 45.63 8.63
CA CYS A 57 -1.39 46.87 7.90
C CYS A 57 -0.55 47.85 8.74
#